data_AF-R7V4U8-F1
#
_entry.id   AF-R7V4U8-F1
#
_cell.length_a   1.000
_cell.length_b   1.000
_cell.length_c   1.000
_cell.angle_alpha   90.00
_cell.angle_beta   90.00
_cell.angle_gamma   90.00
#
_symmetry.space_group_name_H-M   'P 1'
#
loop_
_entity.id
_entity.type
_entity.pdbx_description
1 polymer ?
#
loop_
_entity_poly.entity_id
_entity_poly.type
_entity_poly.pdbx_seq_one_letter_code
_entity_poly.pdbx_strand_id
1 'polypeptide(L)'
;MTYKKVLIPVGILLGACIGVYFTYFHRPPTSDILAANRQRREHIPDMAGPGMSKLDDDYEYSDGEDDDDVTDFGEGPEAAKLSARRWLKFMDANDLVSIGELYDRCEGDSKIMLGKVAMVPDPVRGGIMARTYLNTTLKKEVSGGEMYIECSYNGKELYSNHWDLCTVEEGMDDRIIFCPIGVGKQKFVKNLEIPSYLPKGRYTTKAWLTNQDEDILGCAFSDFTI
;
A
#
# COMPACT_ATOMS: atom_id res chain seq x y z
N MET A 1 40.77 31.68 26.41
CA MET A 1 40.64 31.59 24.93
C MET A 1 40.14 30.23 24.42
N THR A 2 40.14 29.17 25.22
CA THR A 2 39.76 27.81 24.80
C THR A 2 38.27 27.65 24.49
N TYR A 3 37.38 28.34 25.21
CA TYR A 3 35.92 28.26 25.06
C TYR A 3 35.41 28.68 23.67
N LYS A 4 35.98 29.75 23.08
CA LYS A 4 35.60 30.20 21.72
C LYS A 4 35.95 29.18 20.63
N LYS A 5 37.02 28.38 20.82
CA LYS A 5 37.43 27.33 19.88
C LYS A 5 36.51 26.11 19.92
N VAL A 6 35.78 25.91 21.02
CA VAL A 6 34.84 24.78 21.17
C VAL A 6 33.41 25.19 20.81
N LEU A 7 33.00 26.42 21.14
CA LEU A 7 31.64 26.89 20.83
C LEU A 7 31.33 26.99 19.34
N ILE A 8 32.28 27.47 18.53
CA ILE A 8 32.06 27.63 17.08
C ILE A 8 31.76 26.28 16.39
N PRO A 9 32.58 25.22 16.54
CA PRO A 9 32.29 23.93 15.90
C PRO A 9 31.02 23.28 16.45
N VAL A 10 30.71 23.43 17.75
CA VAL A 10 29.44 22.94 18.32
C VAL A 10 28.25 23.67 17.70
N GLY A 11 28.33 24.99 17.54
CA GLY A 11 27.28 25.78 16.90
C GLY A 11 27.04 25.39 15.43
N ILE A 12 28.11 25.13 14.67
CA ILE A 12 28.02 24.64 13.29
C ILE A 12 27.36 23.27 13.25
N LEU A 13 27.77 22.34 14.12
CA LEU A 13 27.20 21.00 14.19
C LEU A 13 25.70 21.04 14.52
N LEU A 14 25.31 21.83 15.53
CA LEU A 14 23.89 22.02 15.90
C LEU A 14 23.10 22.64 14.74
N GLY A 15 23.64 23.66 14.08
CA GLY A 15 23.02 24.26 12.90
C GLY A 15 22.81 23.26 11.76
N ALA A 16 23.80 22.39 11.51
CA ALA A 16 23.69 21.34 10.51
C ALA A 16 22.63 20.30 10.88
N CYS A 17 22.59 19.83 12.13
CA CYS A 17 21.57 18.91 12.61
C CYS A 17 20.16 19.49 12.50
N ILE A 18 19.97 20.76 12.88
CA ILE A 18 18.68 21.46 12.75
C ILE A 18 18.30 21.59 11.27
N GLY A 19 19.24 21.97 10.41
CA GLY A 19 19.02 22.05 8.96
C GLY A 19 18.57 20.72 8.36
N VAL A 20 19.23 19.62 8.70
CA VAL A 20 18.84 18.26 8.28
C VAL A 20 17.45 17.91 8.80
N TYR A 21 17.15 18.20 10.06
CA TYR A 21 15.83 17.93 10.65
C TYR A 21 14.72 18.66 9.88
N PHE A 22 14.82 19.97 9.67
CA PHE A 22 13.77 20.73 8.97
C PHE A 22 13.64 20.36 7.50
N THR A 23 14.74 19.99 6.86
CA THR A 23 14.76 19.61 5.44
C THR A 23 14.11 18.24 5.23
N TYR A 24 14.45 17.25 6.07
CA TYR A 24 14.07 15.85 5.84
C TYR A 24 13.04 15.33 6.84
N PHE A 25 13.10 15.68 8.12
CA PHE A 25 12.31 15.00 9.17
C PHE A 25 11.13 15.82 9.71
N HIS A 26 11.11 17.14 9.47
CA HIS A 26 10.01 17.99 9.90
C HIS A 26 8.79 17.82 9.01
N ARG A 27 7.94 16.85 9.33
CA ARG A 27 6.78 16.46 8.50
C ARG A 27 5.83 17.62 8.19
N PRO A 28 5.27 17.69 6.98
CA PRO A 28 4.13 18.55 6.70
C PRO A 28 2.91 18.12 7.53
N PRO A 29 1.91 18.99 7.69
CA PRO A 29 0.60 18.61 8.21
C PRO A 29 0.01 17.41 7.47
N THR A 30 -0.74 16.56 8.18
CA THR A 30 -1.41 15.37 7.59
C THR A 30 -2.27 15.72 6.38
N SER A 31 -2.96 16.87 6.39
CA SER A 31 -3.75 17.36 5.26
C SER A 31 -2.92 17.52 3.98
N ASP A 32 -1.71 18.04 4.12
CA ASP A 32 -0.83 18.37 3.00
C ASP A 32 -0.24 17.09 2.41
N ILE A 33 0.10 16.12 3.26
CA ILE A 33 0.56 14.79 2.83
C ILE A 33 -0.56 14.08 2.07
N LEU A 34 -1.79 14.08 2.58
CA LEU A 34 -2.94 13.47 1.91
C LEU A 34 -3.23 14.16 0.57
N ALA A 35 -3.18 15.50 0.52
CA ALA A 35 -3.39 16.27 -0.70
C ALA A 35 -2.32 15.97 -1.76
N ALA A 36 -1.04 15.90 -1.36
CA ALA A 36 0.06 15.56 -2.26
C ALA A 36 -0.12 14.17 -2.90
N ASN A 37 -0.60 13.18 -2.13
CA ASN A 37 -0.85 11.84 -2.65
C ASN A 37 -2.11 11.76 -3.53
N ARG A 38 -3.15 12.56 -3.24
CA ARG A 38 -4.34 12.67 -4.12
C ARG A 38 -3.97 13.21 -5.50
N GLN A 39 -3.24 14.33 -5.56
CA GLN A 39 -2.80 14.94 -6.82
C GLN A 39 -1.92 14.00 -7.64
N ARG A 40 -1.12 13.19 -6.94
CA ARG A 40 -0.22 12.24 -7.58
C ARG A 40 -0.97 11.09 -8.24
N ARG A 41 -2.11 10.64 -7.69
CA ARG A 41 -3.00 9.66 -8.33
C ARG A 41 -3.41 10.10 -9.73
N GLU A 42 -3.68 11.38 -9.92
CA GLU A 42 -4.09 11.93 -11.21
C GLU A 42 -2.98 11.90 -12.28
N HIS A 43 -1.71 11.81 -11.85
CA HIS A 43 -0.53 11.95 -12.72
C HIS A 43 0.30 10.67 -12.88
N ILE A 44 0.02 9.59 -12.13
CA ILE A 44 0.70 8.31 -12.33
C ILE A 44 -0.01 7.59 -13.49
N PRO A 45 0.66 7.37 -14.65
CA PRO A 45 0.16 6.44 -15.64
C PRO A 45 0.13 5.05 -15.01
N ASP A 46 -1.05 4.42 -15.04
CA ASP A 46 -1.34 3.05 -14.61
C ASP A 46 -0.11 2.22 -14.19
N MET A 47 0.05 2.04 -12.88
CA MET A 47 0.75 0.84 -12.40
C MET A 47 -0.02 -0.45 -12.77
N ALA A 48 -1.26 -0.29 -13.26
CA ALA A 48 -2.15 -1.32 -13.79
C ALA A 48 -1.77 -1.86 -15.19
N GLY A 49 -0.65 -1.44 -15.78
CA GLY A 49 -0.26 -1.89 -17.11
C GLY A 49 -0.91 -1.06 -18.24
N PRO A 50 -0.52 -1.30 -19.49
CA PRO A 50 -0.91 -0.44 -20.62
C PRO A 50 -2.40 -0.62 -20.95
N GLY A 51 -3.28 0.26 -20.46
CA GLY A 51 -4.66 0.32 -20.97
C GLY A 51 -5.77 0.89 -20.08
N MET A 52 -5.48 1.47 -18.91
CA MET A 52 -6.52 2.03 -18.02
C MET A 52 -6.51 3.58 -17.93
N SER A 53 -5.62 4.26 -18.66
CA SER A 53 -5.38 5.70 -18.50
C SER A 53 -6.58 6.59 -18.85
N LYS A 54 -7.60 6.02 -19.50
CA LYS A 54 -8.95 6.55 -19.60
C LYS A 54 -9.89 5.37 -19.65
N LEU A 55 -10.49 5.02 -18.51
CA LEU A 55 -11.76 4.30 -18.54
C LEU A 55 -12.75 5.26 -19.21
N ASP A 56 -13.03 5.04 -20.49
CA ASP A 56 -14.05 5.79 -21.20
C ASP A 56 -15.37 5.68 -20.42
N ASP A 57 -15.96 6.82 -20.08
CA ASP A 57 -17.18 6.99 -19.27
C ASP A 57 -18.44 6.43 -19.96
N ASP A 58 -18.29 5.74 -21.10
CA ASP A 58 -19.38 5.46 -22.04
C ASP A 58 -20.05 4.09 -21.85
N TYR A 59 -19.67 3.30 -20.84
CA TYR A 59 -20.38 2.05 -20.53
C TYR A 59 -21.43 2.29 -19.45
N GLU A 60 -22.66 2.57 -19.91
CA GLU A 60 -23.86 2.71 -19.12
C GLU A 60 -24.10 1.41 -18.31
N TYR A 61 -23.79 1.46 -17.02
CA TYR A 61 -24.08 0.38 -16.09
C TYR A 61 -25.60 0.40 -15.84
N SER A 62 -26.29 -0.63 -16.33
CA SER A 62 -27.66 -0.88 -15.89
C SER A 62 -27.60 -1.19 -14.40
N ASP A 63 -28.19 -0.31 -13.59
CA ASP A 63 -28.50 -0.54 -12.18
C ASP A 63 -29.45 -1.73 -12.07
N GLY A 64 -28.90 -2.92 -12.21
CA GLY A 64 -29.52 -4.13 -11.68
C GLY A 64 -29.32 -4.09 -10.17
N GLU A 65 -30.38 -3.68 -9.48
CA GLU A 65 -30.56 -3.91 -8.05
C GLU A 65 -30.28 -5.39 -7.73
N ASP A 66 -29.60 -5.60 -6.60
CA ASP A 66 -29.44 -6.89 -5.92
C ASP A 66 -28.64 -7.99 -6.64
N ASP A 67 -27.31 -7.93 -6.55
CA ASP A 67 -26.49 -9.15 -6.55
C ASP A 67 -25.28 -8.96 -5.61
N ASP A 68 -25.52 -9.22 -4.32
CA ASP A 68 -24.50 -9.26 -3.25
C ASP A 68 -23.47 -10.38 -3.41
N ASP A 69 -23.41 -11.09 -4.55
CA ASP A 69 -22.51 -12.24 -4.67
C ASP A 69 -21.97 -12.54 -6.09
N VAL A 70 -21.29 -11.58 -6.74
CA VAL A 70 -20.44 -11.90 -7.90
C VAL A 70 -19.00 -12.07 -7.42
N THR A 71 -18.72 -13.24 -6.83
CA THR A 71 -17.39 -13.64 -6.31
C THR A 71 -16.56 -14.48 -7.25
N ASP A 72 -17.02 -14.67 -8.47
CA ASP A 72 -16.22 -15.12 -9.58
C ASP A 72 -16.06 -13.93 -10.52
N PHE A 73 -14.90 -13.28 -10.50
CA PHE A 73 -14.62 -12.22 -11.45
C PHE A 73 -14.56 -12.77 -12.89
N GLY A 74 -14.55 -14.10 -13.06
CA GLY A 74 -14.14 -14.73 -14.29
C GLY A 74 -12.65 -14.51 -14.53
N GLU A 75 -12.15 -15.04 -15.63
CA GLU A 75 -10.79 -14.79 -16.07
C GLU A 75 -10.79 -13.87 -17.29
N GLY A 76 -9.73 -13.07 -17.42
CA GLY A 76 -9.46 -12.28 -18.61
C GLY A 76 -9.59 -10.75 -18.43
N PRO A 77 -9.47 -10.00 -19.54
CA PRO A 77 -9.31 -8.55 -19.49
C PRO A 77 -10.52 -7.78 -18.92
N GLU A 78 -11.74 -8.24 -19.20
CA GLU A 78 -12.96 -7.58 -18.70
C GLU A 78 -13.15 -7.76 -17.18
N ALA A 79 -12.81 -8.95 -16.67
CA ALA A 79 -12.77 -9.25 -15.25
C ALA A 79 -11.81 -8.32 -14.50
N ALA A 80 -10.60 -8.13 -15.06
CA ALA A 80 -9.59 -7.24 -14.53
C ALA A 80 -10.09 -5.79 -14.47
N LYS A 81 -10.62 -5.26 -15.59
CA LYS A 81 -11.20 -3.91 -15.64
C LYS A 81 -12.33 -3.72 -14.64
N LEU A 82 -13.24 -4.68 -14.52
CA LEU A 82 -14.38 -4.61 -13.60
C LEU A 82 -13.91 -4.59 -12.15
N SER A 83 -12.96 -5.47 -11.79
CA SER A 83 -12.39 -5.51 -10.43
C SER A 83 -11.75 -4.18 -10.04
N ALA A 84 -10.98 -3.58 -10.94
CA ALA A 84 -10.32 -2.30 -10.70
C ALA A 84 -11.34 -1.14 -10.59
N ARG A 85 -12.37 -1.10 -11.43
CA ARG A 85 -13.47 -0.11 -11.34
C ARG A 85 -14.20 -0.19 -10.00
N ARG A 86 -14.51 -1.40 -9.51
CA ARG A 86 -15.19 -1.60 -8.22
C ARG A 86 -14.35 -1.06 -7.07
N TRP A 87 -13.05 -1.35 -7.07
CA TRP A 87 -12.13 -0.80 -6.06
C TRP A 87 -12.00 0.72 -6.14
N LEU A 88 -11.93 1.30 -7.34
CA LEU A 88 -11.92 2.76 -7.50
C LEU A 88 -13.20 3.39 -6.95
N LYS A 89 -14.37 2.86 -7.32
CA LYS A 89 -15.68 3.32 -6.79
C LYS A 89 -15.73 3.21 -5.27
N PHE A 90 -15.23 2.11 -4.69
CA PHE A 90 -15.13 1.97 -3.24
C PHE A 90 -14.25 3.04 -2.60
N MET A 91 -13.07 3.30 -3.17
CA MET A 91 -12.15 4.31 -2.64
C MET A 91 -12.75 5.72 -2.71
N ASP A 92 -13.38 6.07 -3.83
CA ASP A 92 -13.99 7.38 -4.03
C ASP A 92 -15.22 7.57 -3.13
N ALA A 93 -16.08 6.55 -3.00
CA ALA A 93 -17.25 6.59 -2.12
C ALA A 93 -16.91 6.75 -0.63
N ASN A 94 -15.69 6.38 -0.23
CA ASN A 94 -15.20 6.47 1.15
C ASN A 94 -14.19 7.61 1.36
N ASP A 95 -13.99 8.48 0.35
CA ASP A 95 -13.03 9.59 0.37
C ASP A 95 -11.59 9.16 0.77
N LEU A 96 -11.16 8.00 0.28
CA LEU A 96 -9.87 7.39 0.63
C LEU A 96 -8.76 7.79 -0.35
N VAL A 97 -7.57 8.10 0.20
CA VAL A 97 -6.39 8.39 -0.62
C VAL A 97 -5.69 7.09 -0.99
N SER A 98 -5.94 6.58 -2.20
CA SER A 98 -5.28 5.38 -2.71
C SER A 98 -3.79 5.60 -2.89
N ILE A 99 -2.97 4.77 -2.24
CA ILE A 99 -1.51 4.77 -2.35
C ILE A 99 -0.94 3.42 -2.80
N GLY A 100 -1.77 2.40 -2.92
CA GLY A 100 -1.33 1.09 -3.39
C GLY A 100 -2.46 0.17 -3.80
N GLU A 101 -2.08 -0.96 -4.39
CA GLU A 101 -2.94 -1.90 -5.08
C GLU A 101 -2.47 -3.32 -4.80
N LEU A 102 -3.41 -4.26 -4.73
CA LEU A 102 -3.15 -5.68 -4.53
C LEU A 102 -3.78 -6.47 -5.67
N TYR A 103 -3.06 -7.44 -6.20
CA TYR A 103 -3.44 -8.25 -7.36
C TYR A 103 -3.32 -9.75 -7.08
N ASP A 104 -4.09 -10.56 -7.81
CA ASP A 104 -4.04 -12.02 -7.76
C ASP A 104 -2.76 -12.61 -8.37
N ARG A 105 -2.05 -11.84 -9.19
CA ARG A 105 -0.79 -12.18 -9.83
C ARG A 105 0.04 -10.93 -10.13
N CYS A 106 1.34 -11.09 -10.34
CA CYS A 106 2.24 -9.94 -10.48
C CYS A 106 2.33 -9.41 -11.91
N GLU A 107 2.17 -10.30 -12.90
CA GLU A 107 2.40 -10.04 -14.32
C GLU A 107 1.17 -10.39 -15.18
N GLY A 108 1.17 -9.87 -16.42
CA GLY A 108 0.09 -10.05 -17.39
C GLY A 108 -0.93 -8.91 -17.40
N ASP A 109 -1.74 -8.86 -18.47
CA ASP A 109 -2.71 -7.78 -18.70
C ASP A 109 -4.09 -8.05 -18.07
N SER A 110 -4.27 -9.23 -17.46
CA SER A 110 -5.54 -9.73 -16.92
C SER A 110 -5.47 -9.96 -15.41
N LYS A 111 -4.72 -9.11 -14.70
CA LYS A 111 -4.59 -9.16 -13.24
C LYS A 111 -5.89 -8.71 -12.58
N ILE A 112 -6.43 -9.54 -11.70
CA ILE A 112 -7.61 -9.21 -10.92
C ILE A 112 -7.16 -8.41 -9.69
N MET A 113 -7.77 -7.25 -9.48
CA MET A 113 -7.50 -6.44 -8.31
C MET A 113 -8.20 -7.04 -7.09
N LEU A 114 -7.40 -7.51 -6.14
CA LEU A 114 -7.86 -8.08 -4.88
C LEU A 114 -8.06 -7.01 -3.79
N GLY A 115 -7.43 -5.84 -3.94
CA GLY A 115 -7.37 -4.87 -2.85
C GLY A 115 -6.76 -3.52 -3.20
N LYS A 116 -6.87 -2.61 -2.23
CA LYS A 116 -6.27 -1.27 -2.26
C LYS A 116 -5.60 -0.96 -0.93
N VAL A 117 -4.56 -0.15 -0.96
CA VAL A 117 -3.95 0.47 0.21
C VAL A 117 -4.34 1.94 0.23
N ALA A 118 -4.97 2.38 1.31
CA ALA A 118 -5.38 3.75 1.55
C ALA A 118 -4.42 4.44 2.53
N MET A 119 -4.07 5.68 2.28
CA MET A 119 -3.47 6.56 3.29
C MET A 119 -4.60 7.29 4.02
N VAL A 120 -4.63 7.17 5.34
CA VAL A 120 -5.65 7.81 6.19
C VAL A 120 -4.99 8.48 7.40
N PRO A 121 -5.62 9.51 8.00
CA PRO A 121 -5.15 10.07 9.26
C PRO A 121 -5.12 9.01 10.37
N ASP A 122 -4.11 9.08 11.24
CA ASP A 122 -4.10 8.32 12.50
C ASP A 122 -4.67 9.20 13.63
N PRO A 123 -5.91 8.96 14.10
CA PRO A 123 -6.52 9.78 15.14
C PRO A 123 -5.99 9.48 16.55
N VAL A 124 -5.33 8.35 16.75
CA VAL A 124 -4.86 7.89 18.08
C VAL A 124 -3.46 8.41 18.35
N ARG A 125 -2.55 8.23 17.39
CA ARG A 125 -1.12 8.58 17.54
C ARG A 125 -0.78 9.91 16.86
N GLY A 126 -1.67 10.43 16.01
CA GLY A 126 -1.41 11.56 15.14
C GLY A 126 -0.60 11.15 13.91
N GLY A 127 -0.66 11.96 12.85
CA GLY A 127 0.02 11.66 11.59
C GLY A 127 -0.85 10.87 10.61
N ILE A 128 -0.29 9.81 10.03
CA ILE A 128 -0.91 9.00 8.97
C ILE A 128 -0.64 7.51 9.18
N MET A 129 -1.55 6.68 8.69
CA MET A 129 -1.41 5.23 8.62
C MET A 129 -1.79 4.72 7.23
N ALA A 130 -1.24 3.58 6.85
CA ALA A 130 -1.65 2.83 5.69
C ALA A 130 -2.74 1.83 6.10
N ARG A 131 -3.92 1.91 5.48
CA ARG A 131 -5.01 0.97 5.66
C ARG A 131 -5.15 0.09 4.42
N THR A 132 -4.82 -1.18 4.56
CA THR A 132 -4.96 -2.17 3.50
C THR A 132 -6.34 -2.79 3.56
N TYR A 133 -7.03 -2.81 2.42
CA TYR A 133 -8.25 -3.56 2.20
C TYR A 133 -7.96 -4.68 1.21
N LEU A 134 -8.30 -5.91 1.57
CA LEU A 134 -8.09 -7.10 0.75
C LEU A 134 -9.35 -7.96 0.77
N ASN A 135 -9.81 -8.36 -0.42
CA ASN A 135 -10.89 -9.30 -0.62
C ASN A 135 -10.45 -10.34 -1.65
N THR A 136 -10.29 -11.58 -1.21
CA THR A 136 -9.77 -12.66 -2.04
C THR A 136 -10.50 -13.97 -1.76
N THR A 137 -10.41 -14.92 -2.69
CA THR A 137 -10.95 -16.28 -2.52
C THR A 137 -9.81 -17.28 -2.66
N LEU A 138 -9.50 -17.98 -1.58
CA LEU A 138 -8.45 -19.00 -1.57
C LEU A 138 -9.00 -20.32 -2.11
N LYS A 139 -8.33 -20.87 -3.12
CA LYS A 139 -8.68 -22.17 -3.73
C LYS A 139 -8.12 -23.38 -2.95
N LYS A 140 -7.07 -23.14 -2.15
CA LYS A 140 -6.39 -24.12 -1.31
C LYS A 140 -6.21 -23.53 0.09
N GLU A 141 -6.12 -24.40 1.08
CA GLU A 141 -5.69 -23.99 2.41
C GLU A 141 -4.24 -23.48 2.35
N VAL A 142 -3.97 -22.39 3.06
CA VAL A 142 -2.63 -21.82 3.20
C VAL A 142 -2.13 -22.15 4.60
N SER A 143 -1.27 -23.16 4.69
CA SER A 143 -0.71 -23.65 5.96
C SER A 143 0.69 -23.07 6.24
N GLY A 144 1.31 -22.47 5.23
CA GLY A 144 2.64 -21.85 5.26
C GLY A 144 2.79 -20.93 4.06
N GLY A 145 3.91 -20.22 3.98
CA GLY A 145 4.22 -19.36 2.84
C GLY A 145 5.27 -18.32 3.13
N GLU A 146 5.60 -17.53 2.12
CA GLU A 146 6.59 -16.48 2.21
C GLU A 146 6.02 -15.15 1.73
N MET A 147 6.39 -14.08 2.42
CA MET A 147 6.19 -12.71 1.99
C MET A 147 7.55 -12.07 1.70
N TYR A 148 7.81 -11.79 0.43
CA TYR A 148 8.98 -11.02 0.00
C TYR A 148 8.60 -9.54 -0.16
N ILE A 149 9.35 -8.63 0.45
CA ILE A 149 9.08 -7.18 0.38
C ILE A 149 10.32 -6.44 -0.08
N GLU A 150 10.14 -5.55 -1.06
CA GLU A 150 11.12 -4.55 -1.49
C GLU A 150 10.57 -3.15 -1.22
N CYS A 151 11.36 -2.31 -0.56
CA CYS A 151 11.06 -0.89 -0.33
C CYS A 151 12.19 -0.01 -0.84
N SER A 152 11.84 1.07 -1.52
CA SER A 152 12.78 2.10 -1.99
C SER A 152 12.37 3.49 -1.51
N TYR A 153 13.37 4.31 -1.20
CA TYR A 153 13.24 5.71 -0.83
C TYR A 153 13.95 6.59 -1.87
N ASN A 154 13.21 7.48 -2.51
CA ASN A 154 13.68 8.33 -3.62
C ASN A 154 14.43 7.53 -4.71
N GLY A 155 13.91 6.34 -5.04
CA GLY A 155 14.46 5.44 -6.07
C GLY A 155 15.70 4.64 -5.64
N LYS A 156 16.12 4.75 -4.38
CA LYS A 156 17.19 3.93 -3.81
C LYS A 156 16.59 2.84 -2.92
N GLU A 157 17.08 1.62 -3.05
CA GLU A 157 16.68 0.52 -2.20
C GLU A 157 16.95 0.87 -0.72
N LEU A 158 15.94 0.74 0.11
CA LEU A 158 15.98 1.00 1.54
C LEU A 158 15.95 -0.32 2.33
N TYR A 159 15.18 -1.28 1.84
CA TYR A 159 14.92 -2.55 2.51
C TYR A 159 14.50 -3.61 1.50
N SER A 160 15.06 -4.81 1.64
CA SER A 160 14.62 -6.01 0.92
C SER A 160 14.75 -7.20 1.86
N ASN A 161 13.67 -7.96 2.06
CA ASN A 161 13.70 -9.13 2.93
C ASN A 161 12.56 -10.12 2.66
N HIS A 162 12.79 -11.36 3.07
CA HIS A 162 11.82 -12.44 3.09
C HIS A 162 11.32 -12.68 4.51
N TRP A 163 10.01 -12.85 4.65
CA TRP A 163 9.35 -13.15 5.92
C TRP A 163 8.49 -14.40 5.77
N ASP A 164 8.48 -15.24 6.80
CA ASP A 164 7.51 -16.32 6.87
C ASP A 164 6.10 -15.75 7.09
N LEU A 165 5.17 -16.12 6.22
CA LEU A 165 3.81 -15.57 6.19
C LEU A 165 3.07 -15.78 7.51
N CYS A 166 3.25 -16.96 8.12
CA CYS A 166 2.49 -17.35 9.30
C CYS A 166 3.01 -16.71 10.59
N THR A 167 4.25 -16.22 10.58
CA THR A 167 4.91 -15.61 11.74
C THR A 167 5.11 -14.10 11.61
N VAL A 168 4.86 -13.50 10.45
CA VAL A 168 5.16 -12.07 10.22
C VAL A 168 4.42 -11.10 11.14
N GLU A 169 3.25 -11.50 11.65
CA GLU A 169 2.45 -10.71 12.60
C GLU A 169 2.51 -11.28 14.03
N GLU A 170 3.41 -12.22 14.33
CA GLU A 170 3.57 -12.71 15.69
C GLU A 170 3.99 -11.59 16.65
N GLY A 171 3.26 -11.49 17.76
CA GLY A 171 3.47 -10.43 18.75
C GLY A 171 2.81 -9.09 18.42
N MET A 172 2.09 -8.97 17.29
CA MET A 172 1.26 -7.79 17.01
C MET A 172 -0.14 -7.95 17.64
N ASP A 173 -0.60 -6.93 18.36
CA ASP A 173 -1.92 -6.95 19.04
C ASP A 173 -3.09 -7.06 18.04
N ASP A 174 -2.89 -6.61 16.81
CA ASP A 174 -3.90 -6.55 15.75
C ASP A 174 -3.63 -7.57 14.62
N ARG A 175 -2.97 -8.69 14.96
CA ARG A 175 -2.72 -9.82 14.04
C ARG A 175 -4.02 -10.27 13.35
N ILE A 176 -3.96 -10.39 12.03
CA ILE A 176 -5.04 -10.88 11.16
C ILE A 176 -4.67 -12.16 10.42
N ILE A 177 -3.38 -12.47 10.28
CA ILE A 177 -2.92 -13.69 9.62
C ILE A 177 -2.75 -14.80 10.66
N PHE A 178 -3.65 -15.78 10.64
CA PHE A 178 -3.56 -16.99 11.44
C PHE A 178 -3.50 -18.20 10.51
N CYS A 179 -2.42 -18.95 10.59
CA CYS A 179 -2.28 -20.19 9.83
C CYS A 179 -2.83 -21.40 10.64
N PRO A 180 -3.52 -22.35 9.98
CA PRO A 180 -3.84 -22.35 8.55
C PRO A 180 -4.96 -21.38 8.17
N ILE A 181 -4.84 -20.73 7.01
CA ILE A 181 -5.91 -19.91 6.42
C ILE A 181 -6.79 -20.82 5.57
N GLY A 182 -8.06 -20.93 5.96
CA GLY A 182 -9.02 -21.83 5.31
C GLY A 182 -9.37 -21.44 3.87
N VAL A 183 -9.81 -22.45 3.11
CA VAL A 183 -10.37 -22.30 1.76
C VAL A 183 -11.59 -21.39 1.78
N GLY A 184 -11.77 -20.61 0.72
CA GLY A 184 -12.96 -19.78 0.52
C GLY A 184 -12.69 -18.27 0.62
N LYS A 185 -13.75 -17.51 0.83
CA LYS A 185 -13.73 -16.04 0.81
C LYS A 185 -13.02 -15.50 2.06
N GLN A 186 -12.05 -14.63 1.85
CA GLN A 186 -11.27 -13.96 2.87
C GLN A 186 -11.38 -12.44 2.70
N LYS A 187 -11.72 -11.76 3.79
CA LYS A 187 -11.80 -10.29 3.83
C LYS A 187 -10.90 -9.78 4.95
N PHE A 188 -9.93 -8.95 4.60
CA PHE A 188 -8.99 -8.39 5.55
C PHE A 188 -8.99 -6.87 5.47
N VAL A 189 -8.94 -6.24 6.65
CA VAL A 189 -8.63 -4.83 6.79
C VAL A 189 -7.54 -4.70 7.84
N LYS A 190 -6.40 -4.13 7.45
CA LYS A 190 -5.24 -3.95 8.35
C LYS A 190 -4.81 -2.50 8.34
N ASN A 191 -4.55 -1.96 9.52
CA ASN A 191 -3.88 -0.66 9.66
C ASN A 191 -2.41 -0.90 9.98
N LEU A 192 -1.52 -0.20 9.29
CA LEU A 192 -0.10 -0.14 9.59
C LEU A 192 0.28 1.32 9.81
N GLU A 193 0.84 1.62 10.96
CA GLU A 193 1.34 2.97 11.25
C GLU A 193 2.50 3.32 10.31
N ILE A 194 2.51 4.56 9.80
CA ILE A 194 3.65 5.11 9.06
C ILE A 194 4.48 5.94 10.05
N PRO A 195 5.59 5.42 10.60
CA PRO A 195 6.25 5.99 11.76
C PRO A 195 6.68 7.43 11.52
N SER A 196 6.43 8.33 12.48
CA SER A 196 6.65 9.79 12.35
C SER A 196 8.09 10.22 12.00
N TYR A 197 9.07 9.37 12.27
CA TYR A 197 10.48 9.62 11.98
C TYR A 197 10.89 9.31 10.54
N LEU A 198 10.03 8.73 9.70
CA LEU A 198 10.40 8.53 8.28
C LEU A 198 10.57 9.90 7.60
N PRO A 199 11.68 10.12 6.87
CA PRO A 199 11.95 11.39 6.20
C PRO A 199 10.99 11.66 5.05
N LYS A 200 10.86 12.93 4.69
CA LYS A 200 10.15 13.39 3.50
C LYS A 200 10.75 12.81 2.24
N GLY A 201 9.89 12.44 1.31
CA GLY A 201 10.30 11.88 0.04
C GLY A 201 9.34 10.82 -0.47
N ARG A 202 9.69 10.24 -1.61
CA ARG A 202 8.89 9.21 -2.28
C ARG A 202 9.30 7.83 -1.79
N TYR A 203 8.30 7.03 -1.42
CA TYR A 203 8.42 5.64 -1.03
C TYR A 203 7.71 4.77 -2.05
N THR A 204 8.39 3.75 -2.53
CA THR A 204 7.78 2.70 -3.36
C THR A 204 8.00 1.35 -2.71
N THR A 205 6.96 0.54 -2.66
CA THR A 205 7.02 -0.81 -2.10
C THR A 205 6.46 -1.80 -3.11
N LYS A 206 7.08 -2.97 -3.18
CA LYS A 206 6.57 -4.15 -3.85
C LYS A 206 6.55 -5.28 -2.85
N ALA A 207 5.49 -6.07 -2.85
CA ALA A 207 5.41 -7.28 -2.05
C ALA A 207 4.89 -8.44 -2.89
N TRP A 208 5.43 -9.63 -2.64
CA TRP A 208 5.01 -10.88 -3.24
C TRP A 208 4.63 -11.83 -2.12
N LEU A 209 3.52 -12.53 -2.31
CA LEU A 209 3.01 -13.49 -1.35
C LEU A 209 2.90 -14.85 -2.01
N THR A 210 3.53 -15.86 -1.42
CA THR A 210 3.45 -17.26 -1.85
C THR A 210 2.89 -18.14 -0.74
N ASN A 211 2.33 -19.30 -1.11
CA ASN A 211 1.91 -20.32 -0.15
C ASN A 211 3.02 -21.35 0.13
N GLN A 212 2.70 -22.41 0.88
CA GLN A 212 3.61 -23.51 1.20
C GLN A 212 4.12 -24.30 -0.03
N ASP A 213 3.44 -24.18 -1.17
CA ASP A 213 3.77 -24.86 -2.43
C ASP A 213 4.52 -23.92 -3.40
N GLU A 214 4.91 -22.72 -2.95
CA GLU A 214 5.50 -21.64 -3.76
C GLU A 214 4.55 -21.06 -4.83
N ASP A 215 3.24 -21.39 -4.78
CA ASP A 215 2.22 -20.77 -5.63
C ASP A 215 2.02 -19.31 -5.21
N ILE A 216 2.01 -18.38 -6.18
CA ILE A 216 1.71 -16.97 -5.93
C ILE A 216 0.26 -16.82 -5.47
N LEU A 217 0.08 -16.28 -4.27
CA LEU A 217 -1.22 -15.90 -3.71
C LEU A 217 -1.63 -14.47 -4.11
N GLY A 218 -0.64 -13.60 -4.34
CA GLY A 218 -0.88 -12.24 -4.80
C GLY A 218 0.35 -11.37 -4.69
N CYS A 219 0.22 -10.14 -5.21
CA CYS A 219 1.29 -9.16 -5.22
C CYS A 219 0.73 -7.80 -4.88
N ALA A 220 1.48 -7.01 -4.12
CA ALA A 220 1.09 -5.67 -3.71
C ALA A 220 2.11 -4.65 -4.18
N PHE A 221 1.61 -3.47 -4.57
CA PHE A 221 2.43 -2.34 -5.00
C PHE A 221 1.92 -1.10 -4.30
N SER A 222 2.84 -0.28 -3.77
CA SER A 222 2.47 1.03 -3.25
C SER A 222 3.48 2.09 -3.66
N ASP A 223 2.99 3.31 -3.83
CA ASP A 223 3.81 4.45 -4.22
C ASP A 223 3.23 5.73 -3.62
N PHE A 224 3.90 6.28 -2.61
CA PHE A 224 3.42 7.45 -1.87
C PHE A 224 4.55 8.40 -1.51
N THR A 225 4.17 9.62 -1.13
CA THR A 225 5.10 10.65 -0.68
C THR A 225 4.75 11.08 0.74
N ILE A 226 5.76 11.33 1.56
CA ILE A 226 5.66 12.02 2.86
C ILE A 226 6.29 13.41 2.73
#